data_AF-W7NAB3-F1
#
_entry.id   AF-W7NAB3-F1
#
_cell.length_a   1.000
_cell.length_b   1.000
_cell.length_c   1.000
_cell.angle_alpha   90.00
_cell.angle_beta   90.00
_cell.angle_gamma   90.00
#
_symmetry.space_group_name_H-M   'P 1'
#
loop_
_entity.id
_entity.type
_entity.pdbx_description
1 polymer ?
#
loop_
_entity_poly.entity_id
_entity_poly.type
_entity_poly.pdbx_seq_one_letter_code
_entity_poly.pdbx_strand_id
1 'polypeptide(L)'
;MSSTNEPMRVPDISALTATVKTYIDVFRTLDTEALSRILSDEYSHRFAPTSANLPGSMDHNGFVARFRRVGEVMSSFTVIFKQMWHNPSLQQVLVWASFETNFHRH
;
A
#
# COMPACT_ATOMS: atom_id res chain seq x y z
N MET A 1 18.15 -35.65 -0.45
CA MET A 1 17.82 -34.36 -1.10
C MET A 1 18.18 -33.26 -0.11
N SER A 2 19.23 -32.50 -0.40
CA SER A 2 19.63 -31.39 0.47
C SER A 2 18.70 -30.21 0.18
N SER A 3 17.81 -29.89 1.11
CA SER A 3 17.08 -28.63 1.09
C SER A 3 18.08 -27.50 1.33
N THR A 4 18.45 -26.81 0.26
CA THR A 4 19.14 -25.53 0.36
C THR A 4 18.17 -24.54 1.00
N ASN A 5 18.23 -24.40 2.33
CA ASN A 5 17.66 -23.24 3.00
C ASN A 5 18.48 -22.04 2.56
N GLU A 6 18.05 -21.37 1.48
CA GLU A 6 18.53 -20.00 1.26
C GLU A 6 18.21 -19.20 2.53
N PRO A 7 19.19 -18.52 3.12
CA PRO A 7 18.91 -17.64 4.25
C PRO A 7 17.92 -16.59 3.77
N MET A 8 16.73 -16.56 4.39
CA MET A 8 15.71 -15.56 4.16
C MET A 8 16.38 -14.18 4.26
N ARG A 9 16.63 -13.54 3.12
CA ARG A 9 17.40 -12.30 3.06
C ARG A 9 16.55 -11.22 3.72
N VAL A 10 16.95 -10.80 4.92
CA VAL A 10 16.34 -9.65 5.59
C VAL A 10 16.49 -8.45 4.64
N PRO A 11 15.40 -7.82 4.19
CA PRO A 11 15.49 -6.62 3.35
C PRO A 11 16.23 -5.54 4.10
N ASP A 12 17.17 -4.87 3.42
CA ASP A 12 17.79 -3.68 3.99
C ASP A 12 16.81 -2.49 4.01
N ILE A 13 17.16 -1.44 4.76
CA ILE A 13 16.32 -0.24 4.92
C ILE A 13 16.05 0.44 3.57
N SER A 14 16.99 0.36 2.61
CA SER A 14 16.84 0.96 1.29
C SER A 14 15.76 0.24 0.48
N ALA A 15 15.77 -1.10 0.48
CA ALA A 15 14.76 -1.92 -0.17
C ALA A 15 13.35 -1.67 0.41
N LEU A 16 13.22 -1.59 1.73
CA LEU A 16 11.95 -1.27 2.39
C LEU A 16 11.46 0.14 2.01
N THR A 17 12.36 1.12 2.00
CA THR A 17 12.04 2.49 1.63
C THR A 17 11.56 2.59 0.18
N ALA A 18 12.25 1.91 -0.74
CA ALA A 18 11.87 1.86 -2.15
C ALA A 18 10.48 1.24 -2.33
N THR A 19 10.24 0.09 -1.68
CA THR A 19 8.95 -0.62 -1.73
C THR A 19 7.79 0.25 -1.27
N VAL A 20 7.95 0.93 -0.13
CA VAL A 20 6.90 1.83 0.41
C VAL A 20 6.66 3.02 -0.50
N LYS A 21 7.72 3.62 -1.06
CA LYS A 21 7.58 4.73 -2.01
C LYS A 21 6.82 4.29 -3.26
N THR A 22 7.14 3.12 -3.81
CA THR A 22 6.42 2.54 -4.95
C THR A 22 4.96 2.29 -4.61
N TYR A 23 4.66 1.67 -3.46
CA TYR A 23 3.29 1.44 -3.02
C TYR A 23 2.48 2.73 -2.86
N ILE A 24 3.10 3.77 -2.30
CA ILE A 24 2.44 5.05 -2.07
C ILE A 24 2.25 5.86 -3.36
N ASP A 25 3.18 5.79 -4.33
CA ASP A 25 3.04 6.55 -5.58
C ASP A 25 1.82 6.12 -6.40
N VAL A 26 1.34 4.88 -6.23
CA VAL A 26 0.11 4.39 -6.87
C VAL A 26 -1.11 5.24 -6.50
N PHE A 27 -1.16 5.82 -5.30
CA PHE A 27 -2.27 6.68 -4.85
C PHE A 27 -2.30 8.03 -5.60
N ARG A 28 -1.17 8.49 -6.13
CA ARG A 28 -1.10 9.73 -6.91
C ARG A 28 -1.86 9.62 -8.23
N THR A 29 -1.84 8.46 -8.87
CA THR A 29 -2.45 8.23 -10.20
C THR A 29 -3.73 7.39 -10.15
N LEU A 30 -4.00 6.75 -9.01
CA LEU A 30 -5.08 5.78 -8.86
C LEU A 30 -5.02 4.62 -9.90
N ASP A 31 -3.81 4.26 -10.34
CA ASP A 31 -3.56 3.20 -11.32
C ASP A 31 -3.77 1.81 -10.71
N THR A 32 -4.86 1.15 -11.09
CA THR A 32 -5.22 -0.18 -10.59
C THR A 32 -4.33 -1.30 -11.11
N GLU A 33 -3.74 -1.14 -12.30
CA GLU A 33 -2.83 -2.13 -12.88
C GLU A 33 -1.48 -2.09 -12.16
N ALA A 34 -0.98 -0.88 -11.90
CA ALA A 34 0.19 -0.69 -11.05
C ALA A 34 -0.06 -1.24 -9.64
N LEU A 35 -1.23 -0.96 -9.04
CA LEU A 35 -1.60 -1.51 -7.75
C LEU A 35 -1.59 -3.03 -7.74
N SER A 36 -2.25 -3.67 -8.70
CA SER A 36 -2.35 -5.14 -8.75
C SER A 36 -0.98 -5.81 -8.85
N ARG A 37 -0.01 -5.22 -9.56
CA ARG A 37 1.35 -5.79 -9.69
C ARG A 37 2.21 -5.69 -8.44
N ILE A 38 1.94 -4.73 -7.55
CA ILE A 38 2.75 -4.52 -6.35
C ILE A 38 2.23 -5.30 -5.13
N LEU A 39 0.97 -5.69 -5.15
CA LEU A 39 0.36 -6.46 -4.06
C LEU A 39 0.68 -7.94 -4.24
N SER A 40 1.00 -8.63 -3.15
CA SER A 40 1.12 -10.09 -3.16
C SER A 40 -0.26 -10.75 -3.29
N ASP A 41 -0.28 -12.04 -3.63
CA ASP A 41 -1.52 -12.82 -3.72
C ASP A 41 -2.19 -12.95 -2.34
N GLU A 42 -1.39 -13.00 -1.27
CA GLU A 42 -1.85 -13.09 0.13
C GLU A 42 -2.09 -11.71 0.78
N TYR A 43 -2.18 -10.64 -0.02
CA TYR A 43 -2.34 -9.28 0.52
C TYR A 43 -3.63 -9.13 1.35
N SER A 44 -3.52 -8.40 2.45
CA SER A 44 -4.64 -8.03 3.32
C SER A 44 -4.58 -6.56 3.70
N HIS A 45 -5.64 -5.82 3.36
CA HIS A 45 -5.84 -4.43 3.76
C HIS A 45 -6.83 -4.35 4.91
N ARG A 46 -6.48 -3.58 5.96
CA ARG A 46 -7.38 -3.33 7.09
C ARG A 46 -7.49 -1.84 7.35
N PHE A 47 -8.72 -1.35 7.35
CA PHE A 47 -9.03 0.01 7.73
C PHE A 47 -9.10 0.16 9.27
N ALA A 48 -8.78 1.34 9.75
CA ALA A 48 -8.89 1.73 11.15
C ALA A 48 -9.23 3.24 11.24
N PRO A 49 -9.80 3.72 12.35
CA PRO A 49 -10.32 2.95 13.49
C PRO A 49 -11.64 2.24 13.16
N THR A 50 -11.99 1.19 13.92
CA THR A 50 -13.26 0.45 13.76
C THR A 50 -14.49 1.34 13.92
N SER A 51 -14.41 2.39 14.76
CA SER A 51 -15.50 3.35 14.99
C SER A 51 -15.91 4.14 13.75
N ALA A 52 -15.06 4.21 12.72
CA ALA A 52 -15.36 4.89 11.47
C ALA A 52 -16.31 4.09 10.55
N ASN A 53 -16.72 2.88 10.95
CA ASN A 53 -17.60 1.98 10.17
C ASN A 53 -17.13 1.82 8.71
N LEU A 54 -15.81 1.76 8.53
CA LEU A 54 -15.19 1.54 7.23
C LEU A 54 -15.38 0.09 6.79
N PRO A 55 -15.26 -0.20 5.49
CA PRO A 55 -15.28 -1.57 5.01
C PRO A 55 -14.29 -2.46 5.79
N GLY A 56 -14.68 -3.72 5.97
CA GLY A 56 -13.85 -4.71 6.65
C GLY A 56 -12.54 -5.00 5.92
N SER A 57 -11.84 -6.05 6.36
CA SER A 57 -10.61 -6.48 5.70
C SER A 57 -10.87 -6.73 4.22
N MET A 58 -9.98 -6.24 3.35
CA MET A 58 -10.01 -6.53 1.92
C MET A 58 -8.80 -7.39 1.55
N ASP A 59 -9.02 -8.34 0.64
CA ASP A 59 -7.94 -9.06 -0.02
C ASP A 59 -7.39 -8.24 -1.20
N HIS A 60 -6.44 -8.81 -1.96
CA HIS A 60 -5.88 -8.21 -3.16
C HIS A 60 -6.98 -7.69 -4.11
N ASN A 61 -7.89 -8.57 -4.54
CA ASN A 61 -8.91 -8.24 -5.53
C ASN A 61 -9.91 -7.19 -5.00
N GLY A 62 -10.31 -7.31 -3.75
CA GLY A 62 -11.21 -6.38 -3.08
C GLY A 62 -10.60 -4.97 -2.97
N PHE A 63 -9.31 -4.88 -2.65
CA PHE A 63 -8.63 -3.58 -2.55
C PHE A 63 -8.45 -2.93 -3.92
N VAL A 64 -8.06 -3.68 -4.95
CA VAL A 64 -7.97 -3.18 -6.34
C VAL A 64 -9.34 -2.68 -6.83
N ALA A 65 -10.42 -3.44 -6.57
CA ALA A 65 -11.78 -3.03 -6.92
C ALA A 65 -12.22 -1.76 -6.18
N ARG A 66 -11.85 -1.63 -4.90
CA ARG A 66 -12.11 -0.39 -4.13
C ARG A 66 -11.35 0.79 -4.72
N PHE A 67 -10.10 0.60 -5.09
CA PHE A 67 -9.25 1.62 -5.67
C PHE A 67 -9.81 2.16 -6.99
N ARG A 68 -10.33 1.26 -7.85
CA ARG A 68 -11.06 1.63 -9.07
C ARG A 68 -12.24 2.55 -8.78
N ARG A 69 -13.09 2.19 -7.82
CA ARG A 69 -14.27 3.00 -7.42
C ARG A 69 -13.88 4.36 -6.88
N VAL A 70 -12.74 4.47 -6.18
CA VAL A 70 -12.20 5.76 -5.74
C VAL A 70 -11.81 6.61 -6.95
N GLY A 71 -11.17 6.01 -7.96
CA GLY A 71 -10.82 6.67 -9.22
C GLY A 71 -12.00 7.15 -10.07
N GLU A 72 -13.21 6.62 -9.85
CA GLU A 72 -14.44 7.13 -10.51
C GLU A 72 -14.84 8.53 -10.00
N VAL A 73 -14.42 8.89 -8.78
CA VAL A 73 -14.80 10.15 -8.11
C VAL A 73 -13.61 11.09 -7.92
N MET A 74 -12.41 10.52 -7.74
CA MET A 74 -11.17 11.25 -7.50
C MET A 74 -10.23 11.17 -8.70
N SER A 75 -9.56 12.27 -9.02
CA SER A 75 -8.50 12.32 -10.04
C SER A 75 -7.13 11.98 -9.45
N SER A 76 -6.91 12.25 -8.15
CA SER A 76 -5.69 11.87 -7.44
C SER A 76 -5.91 11.83 -5.93
N PHE A 77 -5.16 10.97 -5.24
CA PHE A 77 -5.03 10.96 -3.78
C PHE A 77 -3.55 11.00 -3.40
N THR A 78 -2.96 12.20 -3.32
CA THR A 78 -1.53 12.34 -3.10
C THR A 78 -1.20 12.17 -1.63
N VAL A 79 -0.49 11.09 -1.29
CA VAL A 79 -0.02 10.84 0.08
C VAL A 79 1.36 11.48 0.27
N ILE A 80 1.51 12.27 1.32
CA ILE A 80 2.72 13.03 1.65
C ILE A 80 3.31 12.48 2.94
N PHE A 81 4.52 11.92 2.86
CA PHE A 81 5.24 11.40 4.01
C PHE A 81 5.64 12.50 4.99
N LYS A 82 5.28 12.33 6.27
CA LYS A 82 5.79 13.14 7.38
C LYS A 82 6.96 12.44 8.06
N GLN A 83 6.82 11.16 8.33
CA GLN A 83 7.84 10.34 8.99
C GLN A 83 7.69 8.86 8.64
N MET A 84 8.80 8.14 8.66
CA MET A 84 8.88 6.71 8.38
C MET A 84 9.72 6.02 9.46
N TRP A 85 9.26 4.85 9.92
CA TRP A 85 10.00 3.99 10.84
C TRP A 85 10.10 2.58 10.25
N HIS A 86 11.32 2.08 10.12
CA HIS A 86 11.61 0.76 9.55
C HIS A 86 11.77 -0.28 10.64
N ASN A 87 11.27 -1.48 10.36
CA ASN A 87 11.48 -2.66 11.18
C ASN A 87 11.95 -3.82 10.27
N PRO A 88 13.25 -3.88 9.94
CA PRO A 88 13.78 -4.85 8.99
C PRO A 88 13.57 -6.31 9.38
N SER A 89 13.63 -6.63 10.68
CA SER A 89 13.46 -8.00 11.17
C SER A 89 12.07 -8.57 10.89
N LEU A 90 11.05 -7.71 10.79
CA LEU A 90 9.67 -8.09 10.42
C LEU A 90 9.30 -7.66 8.99
N GLN A 91 10.22 -7.07 8.22
CA GLN A 91 9.96 -6.51 6.89
C GLN A 91 8.82 -5.47 6.89
N GLN A 92 8.73 -4.69 7.96
CA GLN A 92 7.66 -3.72 8.18
C GLN A 92 8.15 -2.29 8.04
N VAL A 93 7.24 -1.42 7.62
CA VAL A 93 7.45 0.02 7.66
C VAL A 93 6.18 0.68 8.18
N LEU A 94 6.34 1.48 9.24
CA LEU A 94 5.31 2.39 9.70
C LEU A 94 5.49 3.75 9.03
N VAL A 95 4.39 4.31 8.55
CA VAL A 95 4.38 5.61 7.89
C VAL A 95 3.40 6.54 8.60
N TRP A 96 3.88 7.71 9.00
CA TRP A 96 3.02 8.84 9.31
C TRP A 96 2.94 9.75 8.08
N ALA A 97 1.72 10.00 7.60
CA ALA A 97 1.48 10.77 6.41
C ALA A 97 0.29 11.73 6.57
N SER A 98 0.24 12.73 5.70
CA SER A 98 -0.99 13.45 5.34
C SER A 98 -1.34 13.13 3.90
N PHE A 99 -2.54 13.53 3.46
CA PHE A 99 -2.95 13.36 2.07
C PHE A 99 -3.65 14.61 1.55
N GLU A 100 -3.60 14.78 0.24
CA GLU A 100 -4.40 15.75 -0.50
C GLU A 100 -5.24 15.01 -1.53
N THR A 101 -6.53 15.30 -1.55
CA THR A 101 -7.49 14.65 -2.45
C THR A 101 -7.94 15.65 -3.50
N ASN A 102 -7.84 15.26 -4.78
CA ASN A 102 -8.42 16.00 -5.88
C ASN A 102 -9.59 15.21 -6.47
N PHE A 103 -10.74 15.86 -6.59
CA PHE A 103 -11.92 15.32 -7.22
C PHE A 103 -11.94 15.63 -8.71
N HIS A 104 -12.66 14.83 -9.50
CA HIS A 104 -12.93 15.20 -10.89
C HIS A 104 -13.73 16.50 -10.93
N ARG A 105 -13.45 17.36 -11.92
CA ARG A 105 -14.29 18.54 -12.18
C ARG A 105 -15.52 18.05 -12.98
N HIS A 106 -16.71 18.38 -12.48
CA HIS A 106 -17.98 18.15 -13.18
C HIS A 106 -18.26 19.26 -14.18
#